data_AF-Q6CHN6-F1
#
_entry.id   AF-Q6CHN6-F1
#
_cell.length_a   1.000
_cell.length_b   1.000
_cell.length_c   1.000
_cell.angle_alpha   90.00
_cell.angle_beta   90.00
_cell.angle_gamma   90.00
#
_symmetry.space_group_name_H-M   'P 1'
#
loop_
_entity.id
_entity.type
_entity.pdbx_description
1 polymer ?
#
loop_
_entity_poly.entity_id
_entity_poly.type
_entity_poly.pdbx_seq_one_letter_code
_entity_poly.pdbx_strand_id
1 'polypeptide(L)'
;MSLPPMLSPTLPPWTDCVQVEFPKMLSPTLPAVFEFGGSKKTAQKTGLSHEMKDKSFPVTLKVSKKALSRLDSKSDVSKATEDDAREGSRESKTNGRTENRKEKEEPSSSARSSASSARIPAARDLDKSTTPTKAKSKAVSPTRDEETKQQFKLLRKKMRTWLDLARAKKHMSDAKFTSEEFALASAAAMDSLLCYIIAFNYEERADILTGRVPQDKSWGSLVNFVNRVNFLLEAAKQPHLIGCCYLMRAMIHVRVGLVLGTQAKALARGGEGNDEVPPAETLALSLCRTQEGYTADFRRASRSLPLSQISQHFPQSYGRRSRTAVPVVHGGGYRPWSDEYALPLHVYSSLQEAAALGWNMTDEWIRTEGVKYEWACRALA
;
A
#
# COMPACT_ATOMS: atom_id res chain seq x y z
N MET A 1 -4.36 -44.29 -38.76
CA MET A 1 -5.26 -43.45 -37.94
C MET A 1 -4.52 -42.17 -37.63
N SER A 2 -4.86 -41.06 -38.31
CA SER A 2 -4.20 -39.76 -38.12
C SER A 2 -4.73 -39.08 -36.87
N LEU A 3 -3.84 -38.70 -35.96
CA LEU A 3 -4.20 -37.94 -34.76
C LEU A 3 -4.65 -36.52 -35.17
N PRO A 4 -5.73 -35.99 -34.56
CA PRO A 4 -6.21 -34.65 -34.85
C PRO A 4 -5.20 -33.59 -34.37
N PRO A 5 -5.15 -32.42 -35.04
CA PRO A 5 -4.27 -31.33 -34.66
C PRO A 5 -4.60 -30.84 -33.24
N MET A 6 -3.56 -30.71 -32.41
CA MET A 6 -3.69 -30.17 -31.06
C MET A 6 -4.12 -28.71 -31.14
N LEU A 7 -5.35 -28.43 -30.73
CA LEU A 7 -5.87 -27.08 -30.56
C LEU A 7 -5.11 -26.44 -29.39
N SER A 8 -4.42 -25.33 -29.68
CA SER A 8 -3.78 -24.50 -28.67
C SER A 8 -4.85 -23.95 -27.71
N PRO A 9 -4.55 -23.88 -26.40
CA PRO A 9 -5.49 -23.36 -25.41
C PRO A 9 -5.78 -21.90 -25.75
N THR A 10 -7.01 -21.63 -26.18
CA THR A 10 -7.52 -20.28 -26.35
C THR A 10 -7.78 -19.74 -24.94
N LEU A 11 -6.81 -19.01 -24.40
CA LEU A 11 -6.95 -18.34 -23.11
C LEU A 11 -8.11 -17.32 -23.22
N PRO A 12 -9.05 -17.30 -22.26
CA PRO A 12 -10.17 -16.38 -22.30
C PRO A 12 -9.70 -14.92 -22.11
N PRO A 13 -10.40 -13.93 -22.68
CA PRO A 13 -9.97 -12.54 -22.72
C PRO A 13 -10.23 -11.85 -21.37
N TRP A 14 -9.32 -12.00 -20.41
CA TRP A 14 -9.44 -11.38 -19.08
C TRP A 14 -8.51 -10.17 -18.93
N THR A 15 -7.94 -9.69 -20.04
CA THR A 15 -6.93 -8.62 -20.08
C THR A 15 -7.46 -7.22 -20.36
N ASP A 16 -8.77 -6.97 -20.16
CA ASP A 16 -9.29 -5.58 -20.19
C ASP A 16 -8.79 -4.72 -19.01
N CYS A 17 -8.05 -5.33 -18.07
CA CYS A 17 -7.28 -4.60 -17.08
C CYS A 17 -5.93 -4.16 -17.69
N VAL A 18 -5.94 -2.97 -18.32
CA VAL A 18 -4.76 -2.15 -18.64
C VAL A 18 -3.79 -2.78 -19.65
N GLN A 19 -4.24 -3.01 -20.88
CA GLN A 19 -3.31 -2.81 -22.00
C GLN A 19 -3.10 -1.30 -22.18
N VAL A 20 -1.95 -0.81 -21.71
CA VAL A 20 -1.37 0.39 -22.30
C VAL A 20 -0.94 -0.04 -23.70
N GLU A 21 -1.75 0.28 -24.72
CA GLU A 21 -1.27 0.26 -26.10
C GLU A 21 -0.13 1.26 -26.18
N PHE A 22 1.10 0.78 -25.97
CA PHE A 22 2.27 1.52 -26.37
C PHE A 22 2.14 1.71 -27.89
N PRO A 23 2.18 2.94 -28.41
CA PRO A 23 2.24 3.14 -29.86
C PRO A 23 3.39 2.27 -30.36
N LYS A 24 3.11 1.43 -31.36
CA LYS A 24 4.13 0.62 -32.04
C LYS A 24 5.25 1.56 -32.48
N MET A 25 6.28 1.67 -31.66
CA MET A 25 7.52 2.31 -32.06
C MET A 25 8.05 1.43 -33.17
N LEU A 26 7.95 1.95 -34.39
CA LEU A 26 8.58 1.38 -35.57
C LEU A 26 10.03 1.09 -35.17
N SER A 27 10.39 -0.19 -35.19
CA SER A 27 11.77 -0.62 -35.01
C SER A 27 12.65 0.25 -35.90
N PRO A 28 13.74 0.85 -35.40
CA PRO A 28 14.65 1.58 -36.24
C PRO A 28 15.18 0.62 -37.30
N THR A 29 14.77 0.83 -38.55
CA THR A 29 15.32 0.15 -39.71
C THR A 29 16.80 0.54 -39.76
N LEU A 30 17.67 -0.37 -39.31
CA LEU A 30 19.11 -0.21 -39.43
C LEU A 30 19.46 -0.06 -40.91
N PRO A 31 20.12 1.03 -41.34
CA PRO A 31 20.60 1.14 -42.70
C PRO A 31 21.65 0.04 -42.96
N ALA A 32 21.49 -0.69 -44.05
CA ALA A 32 22.46 -1.67 -44.52
C ALA A 32 23.71 -0.92 -45.02
N VAL A 33 24.71 -0.77 -44.15
CA VAL A 33 26.04 -0.33 -44.56
C VAL A 33 27.03 -1.24 -43.86
N PHE A 34 27.51 -2.27 -44.56
CA PHE A 34 28.88 -2.78 -44.53
C PHE A 34 29.00 -3.90 -45.59
N GLU A 35 29.11 -3.49 -46.85
CA GLU A 35 29.77 -4.33 -47.85
C GLU A 35 31.29 -4.14 -47.69
N PHE A 36 31.96 -5.13 -47.09
CA PHE A 36 33.41 -5.23 -47.17
C PHE A 36 33.76 -6.32 -48.19
N GLY A 37 34.14 -5.85 -49.38
CA GLY A 37 34.73 -6.65 -50.45
C GLY A 37 36.03 -7.31 -50.01
N GLY A 38 36.22 -8.54 -50.45
CA GLY A 38 37.35 -9.37 -50.08
C GLY A 38 38.62 -9.20 -50.93
N SER A 39 39.61 -10.01 -50.52
CA SER A 39 40.62 -10.67 -51.36
C SER A 39 41.98 -9.96 -51.50
N LYS A 40 43.05 -10.49 -50.88
CA LYS A 40 43.97 -11.49 -51.47
C LYS A 40 45.21 -11.75 -50.59
N LYS A 41 45.47 -13.05 -50.42
CA LYS A 41 46.75 -13.80 -50.30
C LYS A 41 48.08 -13.04 -50.11
N THR A 42 48.85 -13.47 -49.10
CA THR A 42 50.25 -13.93 -49.29
C THR A 42 50.72 -14.80 -48.12
N ALA A 43 51.58 -15.77 -48.44
CA ALA A 43 52.11 -16.81 -47.56
C ALA A 43 53.48 -16.43 -46.95
N GLN A 44 53.80 -16.97 -45.76
CA GLN A 44 55.11 -17.45 -45.26
C GLN A 44 55.01 -17.63 -43.72
N LYS A 45 55.13 -18.83 -43.15
CA LYS A 45 56.32 -19.66 -42.85
C LYS A 45 57.11 -19.17 -41.61
N THR A 46 57.39 -20.13 -40.71
CA THR A 46 58.21 -20.06 -39.47
C THR A 46 57.54 -19.33 -38.30
N GLY A 47 57.58 -19.73 -37.04
CA GLY A 47 58.42 -20.67 -36.29
C GLY A 47 58.64 -20.04 -34.90
N LEU A 48 58.70 -20.87 -33.85
CA LEU A 48 59.24 -20.58 -32.50
C LEU A 48 58.39 -19.79 -31.48
N SER A 49 58.00 -20.56 -30.46
CA SER A 49 57.96 -20.26 -29.01
C SER A 49 58.25 -18.82 -28.53
N HIS A 50 57.36 -18.29 -27.68
CA HIS A 50 57.78 -17.68 -26.41
C HIS A 50 56.61 -17.52 -25.42
N GLU A 51 56.85 -17.96 -24.17
CA GLU A 51 56.13 -17.53 -22.97
C GLU A 51 56.08 -16.00 -22.84
N MET A 52 54.99 -15.45 -22.29
CA MET A 52 55.01 -14.81 -20.96
C MET A 52 53.80 -13.90 -20.71
N LYS A 53 53.32 -14.02 -19.46
CA LYS A 53 52.85 -12.95 -18.55
C LYS A 53 51.42 -12.44 -18.68
N ASP A 54 50.63 -12.98 -17.75
CA ASP A 54 49.66 -12.29 -16.90
C ASP A 54 49.90 -10.77 -16.78
N LYS A 55 48.86 -10.00 -17.10
CA LYS A 55 48.68 -8.64 -16.60
C LYS A 55 47.27 -8.48 -16.05
N SER A 56 47.20 -8.62 -14.74
CA SER A 56 46.12 -8.13 -13.89
C SER A 56 46.03 -6.61 -13.99
N PHE A 57 44.82 -6.09 -14.21
CA PHE A 57 44.52 -4.67 -14.07
C PHE A 57 43.85 -4.45 -12.71
N PRO A 58 44.47 -3.70 -11.77
CA PRO A 58 43.78 -3.25 -10.58
C PRO A 58 42.95 -1.99 -10.88
N VAL A 59 41.63 -2.14 -10.96
CA VAL A 59 40.69 -1.01 -10.95
C VAL A 59 40.59 -0.49 -9.51
N THR A 60 41.35 0.57 -9.23
CA THR A 60 41.25 1.34 -7.97
C THR A 60 40.16 2.40 -8.12
N LEU A 61 38.99 2.12 -7.55
CA LEU A 61 37.92 3.12 -7.38
C LEU A 61 38.31 4.12 -6.30
N LYS A 62 38.76 5.30 -6.73
CA LYS A 62 38.93 6.49 -5.87
C LYS A 62 37.55 7.04 -5.49
N VAL A 63 37.08 6.70 -4.31
CA VAL A 63 35.89 7.32 -3.68
C VAL A 63 36.29 8.68 -3.14
N SER A 64 35.76 9.75 -3.74
CA SER A 64 35.87 11.11 -3.21
C SER A 64 35.07 11.25 -1.92
N LYS A 65 35.78 11.35 -0.79
CA LYS A 65 35.25 11.85 0.48
C LYS A 65 35.27 13.37 0.45
N LYS A 66 34.15 14.01 0.12
CA LYS A 66 33.99 15.46 0.32
C LYS A 66 32.52 15.85 0.49
N ALA A 67 31.98 15.65 1.69
CA ALA A 67 30.85 16.41 2.25
C ALA A 67 30.51 15.87 3.65
N LEU A 68 31.27 16.26 4.67
CA LEU A 68 30.90 16.16 6.08
C LEU A 68 31.95 16.88 6.93
N SER A 69 31.85 18.21 6.98
CA SER A 69 32.54 19.06 7.97
C SER A 69 31.99 20.49 7.95
N ARG A 70 30.74 20.67 8.37
CA ARG A 70 30.23 21.98 8.80
C ARG A 70 29.17 21.75 9.85
N LEU A 71 29.60 21.60 11.09
CA LEU A 71 28.88 21.92 12.32
C LEU A 71 29.92 21.74 13.43
N ASP A 72 30.66 22.82 13.73
CA ASP A 72 30.96 23.21 15.10
C ASP A 72 31.74 24.52 15.19
N SER A 73 31.49 25.23 16.28
CA SER A 73 32.20 26.37 16.87
C SER A 73 32.00 27.77 16.27
N LYS A 74 31.20 28.60 16.97
CA LYS A 74 31.77 29.66 17.82
C LYS A 74 30.74 30.28 18.76
N SER A 75 31.15 30.33 20.02
CA SER A 75 30.57 31.04 21.14
C SER A 75 30.94 32.53 21.13
N ASP A 76 30.17 33.26 21.96
CA ASP A 76 30.50 34.47 22.73
C ASP A 76 30.06 35.88 22.28
N VAL A 77 29.09 36.39 23.07
CA VAL A 77 29.08 37.67 23.83
C VAL A 77 28.84 38.96 23.02
N SER A 78 27.70 39.66 23.14
CA SER A 78 27.35 40.72 24.13
C SER A 78 25.93 41.26 23.79
N LYS A 79 24.95 41.40 24.71
CA LYS A 79 24.70 42.43 25.75
C LYS A 79 23.77 43.60 25.29
N ALA A 80 22.71 43.82 26.10
CA ALA A 80 21.77 44.96 26.18
C ALA A 80 20.66 45.03 25.09
N THR A 81 19.38 45.31 25.33
CA THR A 81 18.60 46.10 26.33
C THR A 81 17.12 45.63 26.30
N GLU A 82 16.48 45.36 27.44
CA GLU A 82 15.38 46.12 28.09
C GLU A 82 13.98 46.13 27.40
N ASP A 83 13.00 45.80 28.24
CA ASP A 83 11.57 46.18 28.27
C ASP A 83 10.64 45.82 27.10
N ASP A 84 9.69 44.90 27.32
CA ASP A 84 8.33 45.35 27.70
C ASP A 84 7.48 44.19 28.25
N ALA A 85 6.71 44.51 29.28
CA ALA A 85 5.86 43.62 30.02
C ALA A 85 4.49 43.46 29.33
N ARG A 86 3.97 42.22 29.23
CA ARG A 86 2.51 42.02 29.33
C ARG A 86 2.11 40.62 29.78
N GLU A 87 1.99 40.57 31.09
CA GLU A 87 1.03 39.84 31.91
C GLU A 87 -0.27 39.41 31.18
N GLY A 88 -0.61 38.14 31.34
CA GLY A 88 -1.82 37.52 30.79
C GLY A 88 -2.12 36.18 31.47
N SER A 89 -2.07 36.18 32.80
CA SER A 89 -2.53 35.06 33.63
C SER A 89 -4.04 34.88 33.47
N ARG A 90 -4.45 33.72 32.94
CA ARG A 90 -5.83 33.23 33.08
C ARG A 90 -5.79 31.86 33.74
N GLU A 91 -5.84 31.90 35.07
CA GLU A 91 -6.33 30.82 35.90
C GLU A 91 -7.71 30.36 35.39
N SER A 92 -7.85 29.06 35.16
CA SER A 92 -9.15 28.39 35.01
C SER A 92 -9.18 27.23 35.99
N LYS A 93 -9.59 27.54 37.23
CA LYS A 93 -10.18 26.55 38.14
C LYS A 93 -11.50 26.09 37.50
N THR A 94 -11.74 24.78 37.46
CA THR A 94 -12.90 24.16 38.12
C THR A 94 -12.97 22.65 37.88
N ASN A 95 -13.11 21.95 39.00
CA ASN A 95 -13.97 20.80 39.25
C ASN A 95 -13.55 19.43 38.71
N GLY A 96 -12.97 18.67 39.64
CA GLY A 96 -13.04 17.23 39.65
C GLY A 96 -14.46 16.71 39.74
N ARG A 97 -14.65 15.53 39.14
CA ARG A 97 -15.72 14.61 39.49
C ARG A 97 -15.16 13.19 39.39
N THR A 98 -14.78 12.69 40.55
CA THR A 98 -14.54 11.28 40.86
C THR A 98 -15.87 10.55 40.73
N GLU A 99 -16.00 9.64 39.76
CA GLU A 99 -17.05 8.62 39.78
C GLU A 99 -16.42 7.24 39.76
N ASN A 100 -16.40 6.66 40.95
CA ASN A 100 -16.34 5.23 41.23
C ASN A 100 -17.36 4.48 40.35
N ARG A 101 -16.90 3.61 39.45
CA ARG A 101 -17.77 2.58 38.87
C ARG A 101 -17.24 1.19 39.20
N LYS A 102 -17.70 0.77 40.37
CA LYS A 102 -17.95 -0.57 40.89
C LYS A 102 -17.79 -1.70 39.86
N GLU A 103 -16.79 -2.52 40.12
CA GLU A 103 -16.65 -3.91 39.66
C GLU A 103 -17.92 -4.69 40.01
N LYS A 104 -18.40 -5.49 39.06
CA LYS A 104 -19.36 -6.56 39.32
C LYS A 104 -18.81 -7.82 38.69
N GLU A 105 -18.24 -8.65 39.54
CA GLU A 105 -17.90 -10.05 39.29
C GLU A 105 -19.17 -10.90 39.12
N GLU A 106 -18.92 -12.12 38.61
CA GLU A 106 -19.74 -13.35 38.57
C GLU A 106 -20.20 -13.82 37.16
N PRO A 107 -20.38 -15.15 36.95
CA PRO A 107 -19.32 -16.15 36.97
C PRO A 107 -19.42 -17.11 35.76
N SER A 108 -18.44 -18.01 35.69
CA SER A 108 -18.33 -19.14 34.78
C SER A 108 -19.44 -20.21 34.90
N SER A 109 -19.92 -20.71 33.76
CA SER A 109 -20.41 -22.09 33.57
C SER A 109 -20.32 -22.40 32.06
N SER A 110 -19.39 -23.22 31.58
CA SER A 110 -19.38 -24.70 31.56
C SER A 110 -20.52 -25.35 30.76
N ALA A 111 -20.09 -25.97 29.65
CA ALA A 111 -20.53 -27.26 29.11
C ALA A 111 -21.71 -27.37 28.10
N ARG A 112 -21.39 -28.20 27.08
CA ARG A 112 -22.21 -29.18 26.34
C ARG A 112 -22.91 -28.78 25.03
N SER A 113 -22.27 -29.23 23.95
CA SER A 113 -22.77 -30.23 22.96
C SER A 113 -24.25 -30.20 22.57
N SER A 114 -24.54 -30.15 21.27
CA SER A 114 -24.93 -31.34 20.48
C SER A 114 -25.51 -30.96 19.11
N ALA A 115 -25.24 -31.82 18.15
CA ALA A 115 -25.74 -31.77 16.79
C ALA A 115 -27.22 -32.19 16.70
N SER A 116 -27.96 -31.57 15.79
CA SER A 116 -29.21 -32.06 15.20
C SER A 116 -29.35 -31.33 13.86
N SER A 117 -29.18 -32.00 12.72
CA SER A 117 -30.09 -32.95 12.07
C SER A 117 -31.38 -32.29 11.57
N ALA A 118 -31.39 -32.11 10.24
CA ALA A 118 -32.49 -32.10 9.28
C ALA A 118 -33.92 -31.75 9.74
N ARG A 119 -34.55 -30.80 9.02
CA ARG A 119 -35.90 -30.97 8.48
C ARG A 119 -36.26 -29.89 7.45
N ILE A 120 -36.46 -30.34 6.23
CA ILE A 120 -37.27 -29.68 5.21
C ILE A 120 -38.74 -29.88 5.60
N PRO A 121 -39.61 -28.87 5.42
CA PRO A 121 -41.01 -29.15 5.12
C PRO A 121 -41.39 -28.59 3.74
N ALA A 122 -41.93 -29.50 2.95
CA ALA A 122 -42.65 -29.23 1.72
C ALA A 122 -44.05 -28.67 2.01
N ALA A 123 -44.50 -27.81 1.08
CA ALA A 123 -45.84 -27.67 0.51
C ALA A 123 -47.10 -27.75 1.39
N ARG A 124 -47.96 -26.72 1.18
CA ARG A 124 -49.42 -26.58 1.37
C ARG A 124 -49.73 -25.29 2.15
N ASP A 125 -50.74 -24.47 1.86
CA ASP A 125 -51.94 -24.59 1.03
C ASP A 125 -52.35 -23.21 0.49
N LEU A 126 -53.18 -23.24 -0.56
CA LEU A 126 -54.02 -22.14 -0.99
C LEU A 126 -54.88 -21.66 0.19
N ASP A 127 -54.92 -20.35 0.44
CA ASP A 127 -56.19 -19.76 0.85
C ASP A 127 -56.38 -18.33 0.37
N LYS A 128 -57.59 -18.10 -0.12
CA LYS A 128 -58.07 -16.96 -0.88
C LYS A 128 -58.91 -16.11 0.07
N SER A 129 -58.42 -14.96 0.51
CA SER A 129 -59.28 -13.97 1.16
C SER A 129 -58.88 -12.54 0.80
N THR A 130 -59.76 -11.97 0.00
CA THR A 130 -59.85 -10.58 -0.45
C THR A 130 -60.30 -9.66 0.69
N THR A 131 -59.48 -8.65 1.01
CA THR A 131 -59.92 -7.43 1.69
C THR A 131 -59.34 -6.18 1.02
N PRO A 132 -60.08 -5.06 0.97
CA PRO A 132 -59.80 -3.95 0.08
C PRO A 132 -58.86 -2.90 0.68
N THR A 133 -57.83 -2.56 -0.11
CA THR A 133 -57.48 -1.18 -0.51
C THR A 133 -57.37 -0.12 0.60
N LYS A 134 -56.29 -0.19 1.40
CA LYS A 134 -55.67 1.02 1.98
C LYS A 134 -54.52 1.45 1.10
N ALA A 135 -54.65 2.65 0.51
CA ALA A 135 -53.71 3.26 -0.42
C ALA A 135 -52.28 3.24 0.16
N LYS A 136 -51.48 2.28 -0.32
CA LYS A 136 -50.02 2.26 -0.11
C LYS A 136 -49.45 3.41 -0.92
N SER A 137 -49.10 4.50 -0.24
CA SER A 137 -48.22 5.54 -0.75
C SER A 137 -46.98 4.85 -1.34
N LYS A 138 -46.87 4.86 -2.67
CA LYS A 138 -45.67 4.41 -3.38
C LYS A 138 -44.49 5.22 -2.86
N ALA A 139 -43.68 4.62 -1.99
CA ALA A 139 -42.39 5.15 -1.62
C ALA A 139 -41.58 5.28 -2.92
N VAL A 140 -41.42 6.52 -3.38
CA VAL A 140 -40.58 6.84 -4.54
C VAL A 140 -39.17 6.40 -4.16
N SER A 141 -38.67 5.36 -4.83
CA SER A 141 -37.29 4.92 -4.68
C SER A 141 -36.36 6.12 -4.92
N PRO A 142 -35.36 6.34 -4.07
CA PRO A 142 -34.42 7.45 -4.24
C PRO A 142 -33.85 7.41 -5.66
N THR A 143 -33.72 8.58 -6.28
CA THR A 143 -33.09 8.69 -7.59
C THR A 143 -31.63 8.24 -7.48
N ARG A 144 -31.09 7.64 -8.55
CA ARG A 144 -29.68 7.19 -8.64
C ARG A 144 -28.68 8.25 -8.19
N ASP A 145 -29.00 9.52 -8.42
CA ASP A 145 -28.17 10.67 -8.03
C ASP A 145 -28.13 10.85 -6.50
N GLU A 146 -29.24 10.64 -5.80
CA GLU A 146 -29.28 10.73 -4.34
C GLU A 146 -28.52 9.58 -3.68
N GLU A 147 -28.62 8.36 -4.22
CA GLU A 147 -27.81 7.22 -3.74
C GLU A 147 -26.30 7.50 -3.90
N THR A 148 -25.90 8.05 -5.05
CA THR A 148 -24.50 8.43 -5.34
C THR A 148 -24.00 9.50 -4.37
N LYS A 149 -24.80 10.55 -4.10
CA LYS A 149 -24.47 11.59 -3.12
C LYS A 149 -24.36 11.04 -1.70
N GLN A 150 -25.25 10.13 -1.30
CA GLN A 150 -25.20 9.50 0.02
C GLN A 150 -23.95 8.63 0.18
N GLN A 151 -23.62 7.82 -0.82
CA GLN A 151 -22.40 7.01 -0.84
C GLN A 151 -21.14 7.88 -0.79
N PHE A 152 -21.07 8.98 -1.55
CA PHE A 152 -19.96 9.93 -1.50
C PHE A 152 -19.76 10.51 -0.09
N LYS A 153 -20.85 10.99 0.54
CA LYS A 153 -20.82 11.53 1.91
C LYS A 153 -20.32 10.48 2.91
N LEU A 154 -20.76 9.22 2.76
CA LEU A 154 -20.33 8.12 3.61
C LEU A 154 -18.84 7.83 3.46
N LEU A 155 -18.33 7.74 2.23
CA LEU A 155 -16.91 7.49 1.94
C LEU A 155 -16.03 8.61 2.50
N ARG A 156 -16.40 9.89 2.30
CA ARG A 156 -15.66 11.03 2.86
C ARG A 156 -15.72 11.10 4.39
N LYS A 157 -16.81 10.65 5.03
CA LYS A 157 -16.87 10.51 6.49
C LYS A 157 -15.90 9.43 6.99
N LYS A 158 -15.90 8.26 6.35
CA LYS A 158 -14.97 7.15 6.68
C LYS A 158 -13.52 7.57 6.48
N MET A 159 -13.20 8.19 5.34
CA MET A 159 -11.88 8.74 5.03
C MET A 159 -11.36 9.64 6.15
N ARG A 160 -12.15 10.63 6.60
CA ARG A 160 -11.75 11.53 7.70
C ARG A 160 -11.47 10.78 8.99
N THR A 161 -12.36 9.85 9.35
CA THR A 161 -12.21 9.03 10.56
C THR A 161 -10.88 8.26 10.55
N TRP A 162 -10.55 7.60 9.45
CA TRP A 162 -9.28 6.88 9.30
C TRP A 162 -8.07 7.82 9.27
N LEU A 163 -8.21 9.00 8.66
CA LEU A 163 -7.13 9.99 8.59
C LEU A 163 -6.78 10.56 9.97
N ASP A 164 -7.79 10.82 10.81
CA ASP A 164 -7.60 11.31 12.17
C ASP A 164 -6.93 10.24 13.06
N LEU A 165 -7.33 8.98 12.92
CA LEU A 165 -6.64 7.85 13.56
C LEU A 165 -5.19 7.72 13.08
N ALA A 166 -4.94 7.82 11.78
CA ALA A 166 -3.60 7.75 11.21
C ALA A 166 -2.68 8.82 11.81
N ARG A 167 -3.17 10.06 11.93
CA ARG A 167 -2.44 11.18 12.54
C ARG A 167 -2.19 10.94 14.03
N ALA A 168 -3.20 10.52 14.78
CA ALA A 168 -3.07 10.22 16.20
C ALA A 168 -2.00 9.15 16.45
N LYS A 169 -2.01 8.06 15.66
CA LYS A 169 -1.00 6.99 15.74
C LYS A 169 0.38 7.42 15.29
N LYS A 170 0.48 8.30 14.28
CA LYS A 170 1.76 8.91 13.90
C LYS A 170 2.37 9.71 15.04
N HIS A 171 1.58 10.58 15.68
CA HIS A 171 2.05 11.37 16.82
C HIS A 171 2.43 10.49 18.02
N MET A 172 1.65 9.43 18.28
CA MET A 172 2.00 8.41 19.28
C MET A 172 3.35 7.76 18.95
N SER A 173 3.58 7.39 17.68
CA SER A 173 4.86 6.84 17.24
C SER A 173 6.02 7.78 17.50
N ASP A 174 5.88 9.07 17.15
CA ASP A 174 6.93 10.06 17.34
C ASP A 174 7.22 10.28 18.84
N ALA A 175 6.19 10.37 19.68
CA ALA A 175 6.34 10.48 21.13
C ALA A 175 7.07 9.26 21.72
N LYS A 176 6.69 8.05 21.31
CA LYS A 176 7.32 6.80 21.78
C LYS A 176 8.75 6.62 21.28
N PHE A 177 9.06 7.14 20.10
CA PHE A 177 10.43 7.18 19.62
C PHE A 177 11.32 8.07 20.49
N THR A 178 10.83 9.24 20.92
CA THR A 178 11.56 10.13 21.85
C THR A 178 11.77 9.49 23.22
N SER A 179 10.85 8.65 23.69
CA SER A 179 11.00 7.88 24.93
C SER A 179 11.85 6.60 24.77
N GLU A 180 12.50 6.40 23.62
CA GLU A 180 13.30 5.20 23.29
C GLU A 180 12.52 3.87 23.34
N GLU A 181 11.18 3.91 23.32
CA GLU A 181 10.32 2.75 23.26
C GLU A 181 10.17 2.28 21.79
N PHE A 182 11.27 1.89 21.15
CA PHE A 182 11.34 1.65 19.70
C PHE A 182 10.30 0.64 19.19
N ALA A 183 10.07 -0.46 19.90
CA ALA A 183 9.09 -1.46 19.50
C ALA A 183 7.65 -0.89 19.48
N LEU A 184 7.29 -0.08 20.48
CA LEU A 184 5.98 0.54 20.55
C LEU A 184 5.84 1.67 19.52
N ALA A 185 6.91 2.43 19.29
CA ALA A 185 6.98 3.43 18.23
C ALA A 185 6.76 2.78 16.86
N SER A 186 7.46 1.69 16.55
CA SER A 186 7.31 0.92 15.31
C SER A 186 5.90 0.36 15.14
N ALA A 187 5.30 -0.21 16.20
CA ALA A 187 3.92 -0.69 16.16
C ALA A 187 2.93 0.43 15.81
N ALA A 188 3.06 1.60 16.45
CA ALA A 188 2.21 2.75 16.18
C ALA A 188 2.43 3.35 14.78
N ALA A 189 3.68 3.33 14.29
CA ALA A 189 4.01 3.78 12.94
C ALA A 189 3.39 2.88 11.86
N MET A 190 3.44 1.57 12.07
CA MET A 190 2.80 0.58 11.20
C MET A 190 1.28 0.75 11.18
N ASP A 191 0.65 0.91 12.35
CA ASP A 191 -0.80 1.15 12.46
C ASP A 191 -1.20 2.46 11.75
N SER A 192 -0.41 3.52 11.94
CA SER A 192 -0.59 4.79 11.22
C SER A 192 -0.51 4.62 9.71
N LEU A 193 0.50 3.88 9.21
CA LEU A 193 0.68 3.60 7.78
C LEU A 193 -0.55 2.88 7.20
N LEU A 194 -1.02 1.83 7.88
CA LEU A 194 -2.20 1.08 7.48
C LEU A 194 -3.45 1.97 7.45
N CYS A 195 -3.64 2.82 8.46
CA CYS A 195 -4.73 3.79 8.50
C CYS A 195 -4.68 4.79 7.34
N TYR A 196 -3.50 5.30 6.97
CA TYR A 196 -3.34 6.18 5.80
C TYR A 196 -3.68 5.47 4.48
N ILE A 197 -3.22 4.22 4.29
CA ILE A 197 -3.56 3.42 3.08
C ILE A 197 -5.09 3.32 2.94
N ILE A 198 -5.77 2.99 4.03
CA ILE A 198 -7.24 2.86 4.05
C ILE A 198 -7.93 4.20 3.80
N ALA A 199 -7.48 5.27 4.47
CA ALA A 199 -8.04 6.60 4.30
C ALA A 199 -7.94 7.07 2.84
N PHE A 200 -6.76 6.96 2.22
CA PHE A 200 -6.54 7.38 0.83
C PHE A 200 -7.30 6.51 -0.17
N ASN A 201 -7.56 5.24 0.16
CA ASN A 201 -8.43 4.44 -0.69
C ASN A 201 -9.90 4.90 -0.62
N TYR A 202 -10.39 5.27 0.56
CA TYR A 202 -11.73 5.86 0.68
C TYR A 202 -11.84 7.21 -0.05
N GLU A 203 -10.79 8.03 -0.01
CA GLU A 203 -10.69 9.27 -0.78
C GLU A 203 -10.86 8.99 -2.27
N GLU A 204 -10.04 8.07 -2.80
CA GLU A 204 -10.03 7.74 -4.22
C GLU A 204 -11.36 7.14 -4.69
N ARG A 205 -11.97 6.24 -3.91
CA ARG A 205 -13.31 5.70 -4.21
C ARG A 205 -14.36 6.81 -4.26
N ALA A 206 -14.26 7.81 -3.39
CA ALA A 206 -15.16 8.96 -3.40
C ALA A 206 -14.97 9.81 -4.66
N ASP A 207 -13.73 10.02 -5.10
CA ASP A 207 -13.43 10.79 -6.30
C ASP A 207 -13.94 10.08 -7.57
N ILE A 208 -13.67 8.78 -7.70
CA ILE A 208 -14.18 7.94 -8.80
C ILE A 208 -15.70 8.01 -8.88
N LEU A 209 -16.40 7.95 -7.74
CA LEU A 209 -17.86 8.01 -7.68
C LEU A 209 -18.42 9.36 -8.20
N THR A 210 -17.65 10.44 -8.06
CA THR A 210 -18.01 11.77 -8.58
C THR A 210 -17.46 12.07 -9.97
N GLY A 211 -16.81 11.09 -10.62
CA GLY A 211 -16.15 11.28 -11.91
C GLY A 211 -14.91 12.18 -11.85
N ARG A 212 -14.38 12.46 -10.65
CA ARG A 212 -13.14 13.22 -10.47
C ARG A 212 -11.94 12.30 -10.70
N VAL A 213 -10.92 12.84 -11.35
CA VAL A 213 -9.65 12.13 -11.52
C VAL A 213 -8.94 12.09 -10.16
N PRO A 214 -8.53 10.92 -9.66
CA PRO A 214 -7.80 10.82 -8.41
C PRO A 214 -6.50 11.63 -8.42
N GLN A 215 -6.15 12.16 -7.26
CA GLN A 215 -4.92 12.93 -7.05
C GLN A 215 -3.78 12.01 -6.58
N ASP A 216 -2.58 12.24 -7.09
CA ASP A 216 -1.38 11.45 -6.77
C ASP A 216 -0.65 11.95 -5.50
N LYS A 217 -0.84 13.23 -5.14
CA LYS A 217 -0.19 13.91 -4.00
C LYS A 217 -0.33 13.14 -2.67
N SER A 218 -1.53 12.66 -2.35
CA SER A 218 -1.79 11.88 -1.12
C SER A 218 -0.91 10.61 -1.09
N TRP A 219 -0.91 9.84 -2.16
CA TRP A 219 -0.12 8.61 -2.28
C TRP A 219 1.39 8.86 -2.30
N GLY A 220 1.84 9.91 -2.99
CA GLY A 220 3.26 10.31 -3.03
C GLY A 220 3.80 10.65 -1.64
N SER A 221 3.01 11.31 -0.79
CA SER A 221 3.40 11.62 0.59
C SER A 221 3.62 10.36 1.44
N LEU A 222 2.90 9.28 1.13
CA LEU A 222 2.97 8.02 1.86
C LEU A 222 4.28 7.27 1.58
N VAL A 223 4.83 7.38 0.36
CA VAL A 223 6.15 6.80 0.00
C VAL A 223 7.24 7.30 0.95
N ASN A 224 7.25 8.61 1.24
CA ASN A 224 8.18 9.22 2.19
C ASN A 224 7.92 8.77 3.63
N PHE A 225 6.64 8.63 4.00
CA PHE A 225 6.30 8.12 5.32
C PHE A 225 6.78 6.68 5.52
N VAL A 226 6.70 5.80 4.52
CA VAL A 226 7.23 4.43 4.62
C VAL A 226 8.74 4.44 4.88
N ASN A 227 9.51 5.36 4.30
CA ASN A 227 10.94 5.51 4.65
C ASN A 227 11.14 5.80 6.14
N ARG A 228 10.30 6.66 6.73
CA ARG A 228 10.33 6.93 8.18
C ARG A 228 9.95 5.70 8.99
N VAL A 229 8.95 4.93 8.57
CA VAL A 229 8.56 3.66 9.23
C VAL A 229 9.72 2.65 9.19
N ASN A 230 10.40 2.51 8.05
CA ASN A 230 11.59 1.65 7.93
C ASN A 230 12.68 2.03 8.93
N PHE A 231 12.99 3.32 9.06
CA PHE A 231 13.97 3.81 10.04
C PHE A 231 13.60 3.43 11.49
N LEU A 232 12.32 3.51 11.86
CA LEU A 232 11.86 3.08 13.18
C LEU A 232 12.00 1.57 13.36
N LEU A 233 11.67 0.78 12.34
CA LEU A 233 11.81 -0.68 12.36
C LEU A 233 13.28 -1.13 12.41
N GLU A 234 14.20 -0.37 11.81
CA GLU A 234 15.65 -0.59 11.93
C GLU A 234 16.09 -0.38 13.39
N ALA A 235 15.65 0.70 14.04
CA ALA A 235 15.91 0.94 15.46
C ALA A 235 15.35 -0.18 16.36
N ALA A 236 14.17 -0.71 16.02
CA ALA A 236 13.56 -1.86 16.70
C ALA A 236 14.17 -3.23 16.32
N LYS A 237 15.15 -3.27 15.40
CA LYS A 237 15.80 -4.49 14.88
C LYS A 237 14.82 -5.51 14.28
N GLN A 238 13.84 -5.03 13.50
CA GLN A 238 12.80 -5.87 12.90
C GLN A 238 12.94 -5.96 11.36
N PRO A 239 13.90 -6.75 10.84
CA PRO A 239 14.20 -6.80 9.40
C PRO A 239 13.04 -7.34 8.56
N HIS A 240 12.24 -8.26 9.11
CA HIS A 240 11.15 -8.89 8.38
C HIS A 240 9.98 -7.92 8.14
N LEU A 241 9.71 -7.06 9.11
CA LEU A 241 8.71 -6.00 8.96
C LEU A 241 9.18 -4.91 7.99
N ILE A 242 10.49 -4.64 7.90
CA ILE A 242 11.04 -3.76 6.85
C ILE A 242 10.75 -4.35 5.46
N GLY A 243 10.89 -5.66 5.29
CA GLY A 243 10.50 -6.34 4.05
C GLY A 243 9.01 -6.22 3.73
N CYS A 244 8.15 -6.30 4.75
CA CYS A 244 6.72 -6.03 4.63
C CYS A 244 6.43 -4.58 4.21
N CYS A 245 7.15 -3.61 4.77
CA CYS A 245 7.07 -2.20 4.36
C CYS A 245 7.48 -1.97 2.91
N TYR A 246 8.51 -2.66 2.41
CA TYR A 246 8.86 -2.61 0.98
C TYR A 246 7.73 -3.18 0.11
N LEU A 247 7.05 -4.26 0.51
CA LEU A 247 5.87 -4.75 -0.22
C LEU A 247 4.76 -3.69 -0.26
N MET A 248 4.41 -3.10 0.89
CA MET A 248 3.38 -2.05 0.95
C MET A 248 3.75 -0.83 0.10
N ARG A 249 5.03 -0.41 0.12
CA ARG A 249 5.49 0.71 -0.70
C ARG A 249 5.48 0.40 -2.19
N ALA A 250 5.84 -0.82 -2.58
CA ALA A 250 5.69 -1.27 -3.96
C ALA A 250 4.24 -1.16 -4.42
N MET A 251 3.27 -1.59 -3.58
CA MET A 251 1.85 -1.45 -3.89
C MET A 251 1.37 0.00 -3.97
N ILE A 252 1.89 0.89 -3.13
CA ILE A 252 1.63 2.33 -3.21
C ILE A 252 2.14 2.89 -4.55
N HIS A 253 3.36 2.52 -4.96
CA HIS A 253 3.90 2.92 -6.26
C HIS A 253 3.06 2.36 -7.43
N VAL A 254 2.66 1.09 -7.38
CA VAL A 254 1.72 0.52 -8.38
C VAL A 254 0.46 1.38 -8.47
N ARG A 255 -0.11 1.79 -7.33
CA ARG A 255 -1.29 2.65 -7.31
C ARG A 255 -1.04 4.04 -7.90
N VAL A 256 0.06 4.70 -7.54
CA VAL A 256 0.47 5.98 -8.13
C VAL A 256 0.58 5.85 -9.65
N GLY A 257 1.17 4.77 -10.16
CA GLY A 257 1.30 4.50 -11.60
C GLY A 257 -0.06 4.38 -12.29
N LEU A 258 -1.03 3.72 -11.65
CA LEU A 258 -2.40 3.65 -12.16
C LEU A 258 -3.06 5.04 -12.21
N VAL A 259 -2.92 5.85 -11.16
CA VAL A 259 -3.47 7.21 -11.11
C VAL A 259 -2.86 8.08 -12.21
N LEU A 260 -1.53 8.10 -12.35
CA LEU A 260 -0.83 8.82 -13.42
C LEU A 260 -1.28 8.34 -14.81
N GLY A 261 -1.47 7.03 -14.99
CA GLY A 261 -1.99 6.45 -16.23
C GLY A 261 -3.41 6.94 -16.55
N THR A 262 -4.29 7.09 -15.54
CA THR A 262 -5.63 7.67 -15.74
C THR A 262 -5.57 9.14 -16.13
N GLN A 263 -4.68 9.93 -15.52
CA GLN A 263 -4.46 11.33 -15.87
C GLN A 263 -3.95 11.49 -17.30
N ALA A 264 -2.95 10.68 -17.71
CA ALA A 264 -2.42 10.68 -19.06
C ALA A 264 -3.50 10.33 -20.11
N LYS A 265 -4.37 9.35 -19.82
CA LYS A 265 -5.50 9.00 -20.69
C LYS A 265 -6.54 10.11 -20.78
N ALA A 266 -6.79 10.83 -19.68
CA ALA A 266 -7.70 11.98 -19.68
C ALA A 266 -7.15 13.13 -20.54
N LEU A 267 -5.84 13.40 -20.46
CA LEU A 267 -5.16 14.40 -21.28
C LEU A 267 -5.23 14.05 -22.78
N ALA A 268 -4.99 12.78 -23.13
CA ALA A 268 -5.05 12.30 -24.52
C ALA A 268 -6.45 12.41 -25.16
N ARG A 269 -7.52 12.46 -24.35
CA ARG A 269 -8.90 12.63 -24.84
C ARG A 269 -9.29 14.09 -25.09
N GLY A 270 -8.36 15.04 -24.94
CA GLY A 270 -8.63 16.46 -25.14
C GLY A 270 -9.55 17.05 -24.07
N GLY A 271 -9.46 16.58 -22.82
CA GLY A 271 -10.26 17.13 -21.73
C GLY A 271 -9.87 18.58 -21.42
N GLU A 272 -10.63 19.54 -21.97
CA GLU A 272 -10.44 21.01 -21.82
C GLU A 272 -10.73 21.55 -20.39
N GLY A 273 -10.72 20.73 -19.35
CA GLY A 273 -11.42 21.06 -18.11
C GLY A 273 -10.62 21.16 -16.81
N ASN A 274 -9.31 20.90 -16.79
CA ASN A 274 -8.52 20.96 -15.55
C ASN A 274 -7.15 21.59 -15.77
N ASP A 275 -6.99 22.83 -15.33
CA ASP A 275 -5.74 23.61 -15.39
C ASP A 275 -4.58 23.00 -14.57
N GLU A 276 -4.81 21.94 -13.80
CA GLU A 276 -3.79 21.31 -12.96
C GLU A 276 -3.13 20.04 -13.56
N VAL A 277 -3.51 19.59 -14.76
CA VAL A 277 -2.89 18.37 -15.33
C VAL A 277 -1.46 18.67 -15.80
N PRO A 278 -0.44 17.98 -15.28
CA PRO A 278 0.94 18.18 -15.73
C PRO A 278 1.11 17.89 -17.22
N PRO A 279 2.10 18.50 -17.90
CA PRO A 279 2.41 18.19 -19.29
C PRO A 279 2.62 16.69 -19.53
N ALA A 280 2.23 16.19 -20.71
CA ALA A 280 2.31 14.76 -21.06
C ALA A 280 3.71 14.16 -20.83
N GLU A 281 4.77 14.91 -21.14
CA GLU A 281 6.16 14.51 -20.91
C GLU A 281 6.47 14.31 -19.42
N THR A 282 5.96 15.20 -18.56
CA THR A 282 6.14 15.11 -17.10
C THR A 282 5.41 13.88 -16.54
N LEU A 283 4.20 13.60 -17.03
CA LEU A 283 3.44 12.40 -16.66
C LEU A 283 4.16 11.11 -17.10
N ALA A 284 4.68 11.07 -18.33
CA ALA A 284 5.44 9.93 -18.85
C ALA A 284 6.70 9.65 -18.00
N LEU A 285 7.48 10.69 -17.70
CA LEU A 285 8.66 10.56 -16.83
C LEU A 285 8.28 10.08 -15.42
N SER A 286 7.17 10.58 -14.87
CA SER A 286 6.69 10.19 -13.54
C SER A 286 6.21 8.75 -13.51
N LEU A 287 5.58 8.27 -14.59
CA LEU A 287 5.15 6.89 -14.76
C LEU A 287 6.37 5.94 -14.81
N CYS A 288 7.38 6.27 -15.62
CA CYS A 288 8.62 5.49 -15.69
C CYS A 288 9.31 5.39 -14.31
N ARG A 289 9.47 6.52 -13.62
CA ARG A 289 10.07 6.56 -12.26
C ARG A 289 9.27 5.72 -11.27
N THR A 290 7.95 5.78 -11.35
CA THR A 290 7.06 5.00 -10.49
C THR A 290 7.17 3.50 -10.78
N GLN A 291 7.33 3.13 -12.05
CA GLN A 291 7.54 1.75 -12.46
C GLN A 291 8.87 1.16 -11.97
N GLU A 292 9.94 1.93 -12.11
CA GLU A 292 11.24 1.57 -11.55
C GLU A 292 11.17 1.46 -10.02
N GLY A 293 10.43 2.37 -9.38
CA GLY A 293 10.20 2.40 -7.94
C GLY A 293 9.56 1.13 -7.40
N TYR A 294 8.37 0.74 -7.89
CA TYR A 294 7.74 -0.50 -7.41
C TYR A 294 8.56 -1.73 -7.73
N THR A 295 9.24 -1.76 -8.90
CA THR A 295 10.05 -2.92 -9.29
C THR A 295 11.25 -3.07 -8.35
N ALA A 296 11.92 -1.97 -8.00
CA ALA A 296 13.02 -1.97 -7.04
C ALA A 296 12.55 -2.42 -5.65
N ASP A 297 11.37 -1.97 -5.21
CA ASP A 297 10.81 -2.31 -3.90
C ASP A 297 10.37 -3.77 -3.82
N PHE A 298 9.71 -4.33 -4.83
CA PHE A 298 9.45 -5.77 -4.89
C PHE A 298 10.74 -6.59 -4.80
N ARG A 299 11.81 -6.19 -5.51
CA ARG A 299 13.10 -6.88 -5.41
C ARG A 299 13.75 -6.76 -4.02
N ARG A 300 13.56 -5.64 -3.31
CA ARG A 300 14.06 -5.48 -1.92
C ARG A 300 13.24 -6.32 -0.95
N ALA A 301 11.92 -6.30 -1.09
CA ALA A 301 11.01 -7.14 -0.32
C ALA A 301 11.31 -8.62 -0.49
N SER A 302 11.43 -9.13 -1.72
CA SER A 302 11.70 -10.56 -1.96
C SER A 302 13.03 -11.04 -1.37
N ARG A 303 14.01 -10.14 -1.18
CA ARG A 303 15.29 -10.45 -0.53
C ARG A 303 15.19 -10.43 1.00
N SER A 304 14.45 -9.47 1.56
CA SER A 304 14.33 -9.27 3.01
C SER A 304 13.25 -10.13 3.66
N LEU A 305 12.21 -10.48 2.90
CA LEU A 305 11.05 -11.24 3.36
C LEU A 305 10.61 -12.26 2.30
N PRO A 306 11.45 -13.27 1.99
CA PRO A 306 11.03 -14.38 1.14
C PRO A 306 9.93 -15.20 1.82
N LEU A 307 9.16 -15.96 1.03
CA LEU A 307 8.00 -16.71 1.53
C LEU A 307 8.36 -17.72 2.63
N SER A 308 9.55 -18.31 2.56
CA SER A 308 10.07 -19.20 3.61
C SER A 308 10.20 -18.48 4.96
N GLN A 309 10.73 -17.26 4.96
CA GLN A 309 10.86 -16.43 6.16
C GLN A 309 9.50 -16.02 6.72
N ILE A 310 8.52 -15.71 5.87
CA ILE A 310 7.13 -15.47 6.33
C ILE A 310 6.58 -16.72 7.02
N SER A 311 6.74 -17.90 6.41
CA SER A 311 6.22 -19.14 6.99
C SER A 311 6.89 -19.52 8.31
N GLN A 312 8.17 -19.17 8.47
CA GLN A 312 8.97 -19.48 9.66
C GLN A 312 8.70 -18.51 10.81
N HIS A 313 8.71 -17.21 10.53
CA HIS A 313 8.63 -16.16 11.56
C HIS A 313 7.21 -15.64 11.81
N PHE A 314 6.29 -15.85 10.85
CA PHE A 314 4.90 -15.41 10.93
C PHE A 314 3.95 -16.55 10.56
N PRO A 315 4.01 -17.72 11.23
CA PRO A 315 3.22 -18.89 10.87
C PRO A 315 1.70 -18.62 10.92
N GLN A 316 1.22 -17.75 11.80
CA GLN A 316 -0.22 -17.45 11.88
C GLN A 316 -0.66 -16.58 10.70
N SER A 317 0.11 -15.54 10.38
CA SER A 317 -0.12 -14.68 9.22
C SER A 317 0.00 -15.49 7.92
N TYR A 318 0.98 -16.39 7.84
CA TYR A 318 1.12 -17.29 6.72
C TYR A 318 -0.09 -18.22 6.59
N GLY A 319 -0.58 -18.79 7.69
CA GLY A 319 -1.72 -19.70 7.71
C GLY A 319 -3.04 -19.07 7.27
N ARG A 320 -3.20 -17.74 7.47
CA ARG A 320 -4.41 -16.97 7.10
C ARG A 320 -4.49 -16.54 5.64
N ARG A 321 -3.42 -16.71 4.86
CA ARG A 321 -3.41 -16.32 3.44
C ARG A 321 -4.49 -17.07 2.66
N SER A 322 -5.06 -16.39 1.67
CA SER A 322 -5.88 -17.05 0.65
C SER A 322 -5.01 -18.03 -0.16
N ARG A 323 -5.56 -19.22 -0.40
CA ARG A 323 -4.97 -20.22 -1.31
C ARG A 323 -5.39 -20.02 -2.76
N THR A 324 -6.37 -19.16 -2.97
CA THR A 324 -6.95 -18.90 -4.28
C THR A 324 -6.26 -17.68 -4.86
N ALA A 325 -5.67 -17.83 -6.05
CA ALA A 325 -5.00 -16.73 -6.75
C ALA A 325 -5.97 -15.71 -7.38
N VAL A 326 -7.28 -15.85 -7.14
CA VAL A 326 -8.30 -14.99 -7.74
C VAL A 326 -8.39 -13.71 -6.93
N PRO A 327 -8.29 -12.53 -7.58
CA PRO A 327 -8.49 -11.25 -6.91
C PRO A 327 -9.85 -11.25 -6.22
N VAL A 328 -9.86 -11.08 -4.90
CA VAL A 328 -11.11 -10.99 -4.15
C VAL A 328 -11.69 -9.61 -4.42
N VAL A 329 -12.83 -9.55 -5.10
CA VAL A 329 -13.58 -8.30 -5.23
C VAL A 329 -14.22 -8.03 -3.88
N HIS A 330 -13.56 -7.20 -3.08
CA HIS A 330 -14.08 -6.81 -1.78
C HIS A 330 -15.26 -5.84 -1.98
N GLY A 331 -16.49 -6.39 -1.91
CA GLY A 331 -17.72 -5.58 -1.94
C GLY A 331 -17.94 -4.71 -0.69
N GLY A 332 -17.05 -4.78 0.29
CA GLY A 332 -17.19 -4.19 1.62
C GLY A 332 -16.34 -2.94 1.90
N GLY A 333 -16.40 -2.50 3.17
CA GLY A 333 -15.43 -1.55 3.72
C GLY A 333 -14.12 -2.23 4.10
N TYR A 334 -13.06 -1.45 4.26
CA TYR A 334 -11.74 -1.92 4.68
C TYR A 334 -11.73 -2.44 6.11
N ARG A 335 -11.27 -3.69 6.29
CA ARG A 335 -11.11 -4.35 7.59
C ARG A 335 -9.83 -5.19 7.59
N PRO A 336 -8.66 -4.57 7.79
CA PRO A 336 -7.36 -5.27 7.67
C PRO A 336 -7.23 -6.56 8.50
N TRP A 337 -7.98 -6.68 9.60
CA TRP A 337 -7.97 -7.86 10.47
C TRP A 337 -8.78 -9.05 9.95
N SER A 338 -9.75 -8.81 9.06
CA SER A 338 -10.63 -9.85 8.50
C SER A 338 -10.48 -10.02 6.99
N ASP A 339 -9.85 -9.05 6.33
CA ASP A 339 -9.65 -9.07 4.89
C ASP A 339 -8.70 -10.20 4.49
N GLU A 340 -9.07 -10.93 3.44
CA GLU A 340 -8.23 -11.96 2.84
C GLU A 340 -7.08 -11.35 2.04
N TYR A 341 -5.96 -12.07 1.95
CA TYR A 341 -4.81 -11.69 1.13
C TYR A 341 -4.10 -12.90 0.56
N ALA A 342 -3.64 -12.81 -0.69
CA ALA A 342 -2.77 -13.83 -1.28
C ALA A 342 -1.29 -13.60 -0.94
N LEU A 343 -0.48 -14.66 -1.01
CA LEU A 343 0.98 -14.57 -0.97
C LEU A 343 1.61 -15.39 -2.12
N PRO A 344 2.71 -14.92 -2.73
CA PRO A 344 3.34 -13.61 -2.50
C PRO A 344 2.47 -12.45 -3.04
N LEU A 345 2.59 -11.25 -2.46
CA LEU A 345 2.00 -10.06 -3.07
C LEU A 345 2.72 -9.73 -4.39
N HIS A 346 1.96 -9.30 -5.39
CA HIS A 346 2.45 -8.95 -6.72
C HIS A 346 1.77 -7.69 -7.25
N VAL A 347 2.16 -7.25 -8.45
CA VAL A 347 1.63 -6.04 -9.12
C VAL A 347 0.11 -6.04 -9.36
N TYR A 348 -0.54 -7.20 -9.25
CA TYR A 348 -2.01 -7.34 -9.40
C TYR A 348 -2.72 -7.53 -8.06
N SER A 349 -1.98 -7.61 -6.95
CA SER A 349 -2.58 -7.57 -5.63
C SER A 349 -3.24 -6.20 -5.40
N SER A 350 -4.19 -6.14 -4.47
CA SER A 350 -4.81 -4.88 -4.07
C SER A 350 -4.07 -4.24 -2.89
N LEU A 351 -4.26 -2.93 -2.71
CA LEU A 351 -3.82 -2.24 -1.48
C LEU A 351 -4.54 -2.78 -0.23
N GLN A 352 -5.74 -3.34 -0.38
CA GLN A 352 -6.47 -3.99 0.70
C GLN A 352 -5.73 -5.23 1.19
N GLU A 353 -5.29 -6.10 0.26
CA GLU A 353 -4.50 -7.28 0.59
C GLU A 353 -3.17 -6.89 1.24
N ALA A 354 -2.51 -5.83 0.75
CA ALA A 354 -1.28 -5.32 1.33
C ALA A 354 -1.49 -4.82 2.78
N ALA A 355 -2.59 -4.10 3.03
CA ALA A 355 -2.94 -3.65 4.37
C ALA A 355 -3.30 -4.81 5.30
N ALA A 356 -4.00 -5.82 4.79
CA ALA A 356 -4.35 -7.03 5.55
C ALA A 356 -3.12 -7.85 5.93
N LEU A 357 -2.20 -8.07 4.98
CA LEU A 357 -0.91 -8.71 5.27
C LEU A 357 -0.12 -7.90 6.31
N GLY A 358 0.01 -6.59 6.09
CA GLY A 358 0.75 -5.70 6.99
C GLY A 358 0.20 -5.72 8.41
N TRP A 359 -1.13 -5.74 8.56
CA TRP A 359 -1.78 -5.86 9.86
C TRP A 359 -1.49 -7.21 10.52
N ASN A 360 -1.71 -8.33 9.82
CA ASN A 360 -1.54 -9.67 10.41
C ASN A 360 -0.10 -9.90 10.85
N MET A 361 0.88 -9.54 10.02
CA MET A 361 2.30 -9.67 10.35
C MET A 361 2.70 -8.81 11.55
N THR A 362 2.23 -7.56 11.59
CA THR A 362 2.57 -6.65 12.70
C THR A 362 1.91 -7.09 14.00
N ASP A 363 0.66 -7.55 13.95
CA ASP A 363 -0.06 -8.05 15.13
C ASP A 363 0.59 -9.33 15.70
N GLU A 364 1.00 -10.26 14.83
CA GLU A 364 1.73 -11.45 15.23
C GLU A 364 3.09 -11.12 15.83
N TRP A 365 3.83 -10.17 15.25
CA TRP A 365 5.08 -9.66 15.81
C TRP A 365 4.89 -9.04 17.20
N ILE A 366 3.94 -8.11 17.34
CA ILE A 366 3.61 -7.45 18.62
C ILE A 366 3.31 -8.50 19.70
N ARG A 367 2.53 -9.53 19.36
CA ARG A 367 2.19 -10.62 20.30
C ARG A 367 3.40 -11.47 20.66
N THR A 368 4.29 -11.75 19.70
CA THR A 368 5.51 -12.54 19.92
C THR A 368 6.49 -11.81 20.83
N GLU A 369 6.65 -10.49 20.65
CA GLU A 369 7.51 -9.65 21.48
C GLU A 369 6.88 -9.24 22.83
N GLY A 370 5.61 -9.56 23.06
CA GLY A 370 4.89 -9.15 24.27
C GLY A 370 4.65 -7.64 24.37
N VAL A 371 4.65 -6.92 23.25
CA VAL A 371 4.42 -5.48 23.22
C VAL A 371 2.95 -5.20 23.51
N LYS A 372 2.67 -4.44 24.57
CA LYS A 372 1.30 -4.02 24.91
C LYS A 372 0.88 -2.88 23.98
N TYR A 373 0.17 -3.22 22.90
CA TYR A 373 -0.28 -2.26 21.89
C TYR A 373 -1.78 -2.34 21.64
N GLU A 374 -2.44 -1.18 21.57
CA GLU A 374 -3.86 -1.05 21.23
C GLU A 374 -4.01 -0.58 19.77
N TRP A 375 -4.64 -1.40 18.93
CA TRP A 375 -4.87 -1.12 17.52
C TRP A 375 -5.96 -0.07 17.29
N ALA A 376 -5.69 0.92 16.44
CA ALA A 376 -6.68 1.92 16.04
C ALA A 376 -7.89 1.29 15.32
N CYS A 377 -7.63 0.29 14.47
CA CYS A 377 -8.68 -0.36 13.68
C CYS A 377 -9.72 -1.11 14.54
N ARG A 378 -9.34 -1.56 15.75
CA ARG A 378 -10.28 -2.23 16.67
C ARG A 378 -11.26 -1.27 17.33
N ALA A 379 -10.94 0.02 17.39
CA ALA A 379 -11.85 1.05 17.93
C ALA A 379 -13.00 1.40 16.97
N LEU A 380 -12.92 0.98 15.70
CA LEU A 380 -13.94 1.23 14.67
C LEU A 380 -14.80 0.00 14.33
N ALA A 381 -14.47 -1.16 14.89
CA ALA A 381 -15.25 -2.39 14.77
C ALA A 381 -16.37 -2.39 15.82
#